data_AF-A0A1X7SKY8-F1
#
_entry.id   AF-A0A1X7SKY8-F1
#
_cell.length_a   1.000
_cell.length_b   1.000
_cell.length_c   1.000
_cell.angle_alpha   90.00
_cell.angle_beta   90.00
_cell.angle_gamma   90.00
#
_symmetry.space_group_name_H-M   'P 1'
#
loop_
_entity.id
_entity.type
_entity.pdbx_description
1 polymer ?
#
loop_
_entity_poly.entity_id
_entity_poly.type
_entity_poly.pdbx_seq_one_letter_code
_entity_poly.pdbx_strand_id
1 'polypeptide(L)'
;MSAPPPPPPPPVVSGGLIEDTSEPAAPSMEEKPASKPVEGAPPASGKVWERPWSIAEMKEGSRDWTLASDAGMLLFLKEFSQHIRTRTHEIEKQVDTLVDETKGTGTRMNNMINDFLILSNIQFVENRVFEENNEAEAENEEQKKEDE
;
A
#
# COMPACT_ATOMS: atom_id res chain seq x y z
N MET A 1 49.81 0.41 29.56
CA MET A 1 49.06 1.17 28.54
C MET A 1 49.01 0.31 27.29
N SER A 2 47.93 -0.47 27.09
CA SER A 2 47.78 -1.32 25.90
C SER A 2 47.03 -0.53 24.82
N ALA A 3 47.58 -0.53 23.60
CA ALA A 3 46.95 0.11 22.45
C ALA A 3 45.68 -0.67 22.02
N PRO A 4 44.61 0.01 21.57
CA PRO A 4 43.40 -0.65 21.07
C PRO A 4 43.66 -1.34 19.72
N PRO A 5 42.94 -2.43 19.40
CA PRO A 5 43.11 -3.18 18.15
C PRO A 5 42.68 -2.34 16.94
N PRO A 6 43.28 -2.55 15.75
CA PRO A 6 42.95 -1.80 14.55
C PRO A 6 41.53 -2.14 14.06
N PRO A 7 40.80 -1.17 13.46
CA PRO A 7 39.45 -1.39 12.94
C PRO A 7 39.46 -2.34 11.73
N PRO A 8 38.36 -3.10 11.51
CA PRO A 8 38.23 -3.98 10.36
C PRO A 8 38.15 -3.18 9.04
N PRO A 9 38.66 -3.73 7.92
CA PRO A 9 38.64 -3.06 6.63
C PRO A 9 37.20 -2.91 6.10
N PRO A 10 36.91 -1.83 5.34
CA PRO A 10 35.59 -1.61 4.74
C PRO A 10 35.30 -2.65 3.64
N PRO A 11 34.01 -2.95 3.37
CA PRO A 11 33.63 -3.84 2.28
C PRO A 11 34.04 -3.25 0.93
N VAL A 12 34.67 -4.08 0.10
CA VAL A 12 35.05 -3.72 -1.27
C VAL A 12 33.76 -3.66 -2.10
N VAL A 13 33.33 -2.45 -2.46
CA VAL A 13 32.35 -2.24 -3.54
C VAL A 13 33.10 -2.47 -4.86
N SER A 14 32.92 -3.65 -5.44
CA SER A 14 33.26 -3.91 -6.83
C SER A 14 32.01 -3.74 -7.67
N GLY A 15 31.89 -2.57 -8.30
CA GLY A 15 30.90 -2.31 -9.32
C GLY A 15 31.24 -3.02 -10.62
N GLY A 16 30.24 -3.69 -11.18
CA GLY A 16 30.00 -3.82 -12.62
C GLY A 16 30.83 -4.84 -13.39
N LEU A 17 30.23 -6.01 -13.68
CA LEU A 17 30.14 -6.48 -15.06
C LEU A 17 28.92 -7.41 -15.22
N ILE A 18 27.94 -6.87 -15.92
CA ILE A 18 26.85 -7.53 -16.65
C ILE A 18 27.41 -8.68 -17.50
N GLU A 19 27.00 -9.91 -17.20
CA GLU A 19 27.19 -11.06 -18.10
C GLU A 19 25.82 -11.46 -18.66
N ASP A 20 25.74 -11.24 -19.96
CA ASP A 20 24.68 -11.55 -20.90
C ASP A 20 24.58 -13.07 -21.10
N THR A 21 23.47 -13.66 -20.65
CA THR A 21 23.03 -14.97 -21.14
C THR A 21 21.72 -14.80 -21.90
N SER A 22 21.88 -14.48 -23.18
CA SER A 22 20.84 -14.48 -24.21
C SER A 22 20.50 -15.91 -24.69
N GLU A 23 19.26 -16.37 -24.49
CA GLU A 23 18.56 -17.33 -25.37
C GLU A 23 17.06 -17.43 -25.02
N PRO A 24 16.16 -17.83 -25.94
CA PRO A 24 15.63 -16.99 -27.01
C PRO A 24 14.15 -16.63 -26.80
N ALA A 25 13.74 -15.56 -27.48
CA ALA A 25 12.38 -15.02 -27.53
C ALA A 25 11.32 -16.06 -27.93
N ALA A 26 10.31 -16.24 -27.08
CA ALA A 26 9.02 -16.78 -27.47
C ALA A 26 8.21 -15.71 -28.23
N PRO A 27 7.48 -16.08 -29.29
CA PRO A 27 6.84 -15.10 -30.16
C PRO A 27 5.64 -14.43 -29.51
N SER A 28 5.58 -13.12 -29.75
CA SER A 28 4.46 -12.21 -29.53
C SER A 28 3.13 -12.79 -30.02
N MET A 29 2.11 -12.82 -29.17
CA MET A 29 0.71 -12.96 -29.57
C MET A 29 -0.13 -11.90 -28.85
N GLU A 30 -0.49 -10.89 -29.63
CA GLU A 30 -1.68 -10.03 -29.58
C GLU A 30 -2.49 -9.93 -28.29
N GLU A 31 -2.53 -8.69 -27.77
CA GLU A 31 -3.64 -8.15 -26.99
C GLU A 31 -4.99 -8.51 -27.60
N LYS A 32 -5.83 -9.20 -26.83
CA LYS A 32 -7.28 -9.30 -27.06
C LYS A 32 -7.98 -8.60 -25.89
N PRO A 33 -8.94 -7.68 -26.15
CA PRO A 33 -9.43 -6.78 -25.12
C PRO A 33 -10.33 -7.50 -24.11
N ALA A 34 -10.34 -6.93 -22.91
CA ALA A 34 -11.13 -7.30 -21.74
C ALA A 34 -12.54 -7.81 -22.09
N SER A 35 -12.78 -9.08 -21.79
CA SER A 35 -14.12 -9.66 -21.76
C SER A 35 -14.69 -9.56 -20.35
N LYS A 36 -15.78 -8.79 -20.24
CA LYS A 36 -16.77 -8.75 -19.14
C LYS A 36 -17.10 -10.16 -18.62
N PRO A 37 -17.59 -10.30 -17.36
CA PRO A 37 -17.99 -11.60 -16.83
C PRO A 37 -19.09 -12.19 -17.72
N VAL A 38 -18.78 -13.31 -18.38
CA VAL A 38 -19.76 -14.08 -19.16
C VAL A 38 -20.59 -14.88 -18.16
N GLU A 39 -21.72 -14.31 -17.76
CA GLU A 39 -22.87 -15.10 -17.33
C GLU A 39 -23.25 -16.03 -18.49
N GLY A 40 -23.17 -17.34 -18.28
CA GLY A 40 -23.77 -18.34 -19.16
C GLY A 40 -22.87 -18.98 -20.22
N ALA A 41 -21.65 -19.40 -19.87
CA ALA A 41 -20.92 -20.36 -20.71
C ALA A 41 -21.58 -21.76 -20.61
N PRO A 42 -21.86 -22.46 -21.73
CA PRO A 42 -22.40 -23.83 -21.71
C PRO A 42 -21.38 -24.78 -21.08
N PRO A 43 -21.80 -25.90 -20.47
CA PRO A 43 -20.88 -26.81 -19.80
C PRO A 43 -19.88 -27.33 -20.82
N ALA A 44 -18.59 -27.06 -20.59
CA ALA A 44 -17.51 -27.71 -21.29
C ALA A 44 -17.81 -29.22 -21.33
N SER A 45 -17.83 -29.79 -22.53
CA SER A 45 -18.16 -31.19 -22.80
C SER A 45 -17.04 -32.14 -22.36
N GLY A 46 -16.59 -31.99 -21.11
CA GLY A 46 -15.75 -32.92 -20.38
C GLY A 46 -16.61 -33.77 -19.45
N LYS A 47 -16.08 -34.90 -19.00
CA LYS A 47 -16.82 -35.76 -18.08
C LYS A 47 -17.09 -35.00 -16.77
N VAL A 48 -18.20 -35.31 -16.09
CA VAL A 48 -18.66 -34.57 -14.90
C VAL A 48 -17.61 -34.51 -13.76
N TRP A 49 -16.64 -35.42 -13.76
CA TRP A 49 -15.53 -35.50 -12.81
C TRP A 49 -14.26 -34.71 -13.21
N GLU A 50 -14.22 -34.11 -14.40
CA GLU A 50 -13.09 -33.31 -14.91
C GLU A 50 -13.25 -31.81 -14.58
N ARG A 51 -14.39 -31.40 -14.02
CA ARG A 51 -14.67 -30.02 -13.59
C ARG A 51 -14.86 -29.92 -12.08
N PRO A 52 -14.52 -28.78 -11.45
CA PRO A 52 -14.89 -28.51 -10.08
C PRO A 52 -16.41 -28.51 -9.94
N TRP A 53 -16.90 -29.17 -8.89
CA TRP A 53 -18.32 -29.21 -8.58
C TRP A 53 -18.73 -27.94 -7.84
N SER A 54 -19.95 -27.46 -8.13
CA SER A 54 -20.55 -26.42 -7.31
C SER A 54 -21.03 -26.99 -5.96
N ILE A 55 -21.15 -26.13 -4.95
CA ILE A 55 -21.62 -26.54 -3.61
C ILE A 55 -23.01 -27.20 -3.67
N ALA A 56 -23.88 -26.73 -4.58
CA ALA A 56 -25.21 -27.30 -4.79
C ALA A 56 -25.15 -28.75 -5.34
N GLU A 57 -24.25 -29.00 -6.29
CA GLU A 57 -24.04 -30.33 -6.88
C GLU A 57 -23.39 -31.30 -5.90
N MET A 58 -22.43 -30.81 -5.10
CA MET A 58 -21.81 -31.58 -4.03
C MET A 58 -22.83 -32.00 -2.96
N LYS A 59 -23.79 -31.12 -2.65
CA LYS A 59 -24.87 -31.41 -1.70
C LYS A 59 -25.86 -32.46 -2.24
N GLU A 60 -26.16 -32.44 -3.54
CA GLU A 60 -27.00 -33.46 -4.18
C GLU A 60 -26.28 -34.82 -4.22
N GLY A 61 -25.01 -34.84 -4.66
CA GLY A 61 -24.17 -36.03 -4.71
C GLY A 61 -23.71 -36.57 -3.34
N SER A 62 -24.07 -35.90 -2.25
CA SER A 62 -23.81 -36.35 -0.87
C SER A 62 -24.73 -37.51 -0.45
N ARG A 63 -25.92 -37.61 -1.05
CA ARG A 63 -26.91 -38.67 -0.75
C ARG A 63 -26.47 -40.02 -1.31
N ASP A 64 -25.88 -40.01 -2.50
CA ASP A 64 -25.39 -41.19 -3.23
C ASP A 64 -23.94 -40.95 -3.66
N TRP A 65 -22.99 -41.21 -2.75
CA TRP A 65 -21.57 -40.91 -2.98
C TRP A 65 -20.98 -41.81 -4.07
N THR A 66 -20.52 -41.21 -5.16
CA THR A 66 -19.86 -41.92 -6.28
C THR A 66 -18.40 -41.51 -6.40
N LEU A 67 -17.61 -42.28 -7.16
CA LEU A 67 -16.21 -41.90 -7.48
C LEU A 67 -16.14 -40.57 -8.25
N ALA A 68 -17.16 -40.25 -9.05
CA ALA A 68 -17.27 -38.95 -9.71
C ALA A 68 -17.49 -37.81 -8.69
N SER A 69 -18.23 -38.08 -7.60
CA SER A 69 -18.42 -37.14 -6.49
C SER A 69 -17.10 -36.84 -5.76
N ASP A 70 -16.26 -37.86 -5.54
CA ASP A 70 -14.94 -37.70 -4.92
C ASP A 70 -14.00 -36.85 -5.79
N ALA A 71 -13.92 -37.15 -7.10
CA ALA A 71 -13.14 -36.35 -8.05
C ALA A 71 -13.61 -34.89 -8.12
N GLY A 72 -14.93 -34.66 -8.16
CA GLY A 72 -15.52 -33.32 -8.14
C GLY A 72 -15.20 -32.54 -6.86
N MET A 73 -15.24 -33.20 -5.70
CA MET A 73 -14.87 -32.60 -4.40
C MET A 73 -13.38 -32.26 -4.33
N LEU A 74 -12.49 -33.14 -4.84
CA LEU A 74 -11.05 -32.87 -4.89
C LEU A 74 -10.75 -31.61 -5.71
N LEU A 75 -11.39 -31.46 -6.88
CA LEU A 75 -11.22 -30.27 -7.72
C LEU A 75 -11.74 -29.01 -7.02
N PHE A 76 -12.90 -29.10 -6.35
CA PHE A 76 -13.42 -27.99 -5.55
C PHE A 76 -12.45 -27.60 -4.42
N LEU A 77 -11.92 -28.55 -3.66
CA LEU A 77 -10.96 -28.28 -2.58
C LEU A 77 -9.68 -27.65 -3.11
N LYS A 78 -9.20 -28.09 -4.28
CA LYS A 78 -8.02 -27.51 -4.93
C LYS A 78 -8.28 -26.06 -5.31
N GLU A 79 -9.38 -25.77 -5.99
CA GLU A 79 -9.76 -24.42 -6.38
C GLU A 79 -10.01 -23.53 -5.15
N PHE A 80 -10.71 -24.03 -4.15
CA PHE A 80 -10.95 -23.32 -2.90
C PHE A 80 -9.65 -22.97 -2.17
N SER A 81 -8.68 -23.88 -2.15
CA SER A 81 -7.36 -23.60 -1.57
C SER A 81 -6.61 -22.52 -2.34
N GLN A 82 -6.68 -22.53 -3.68
CA GLN A 82 -6.09 -21.51 -4.52
C GLN A 82 -6.80 -20.17 -4.32
N HIS A 83 -8.13 -20.17 -4.26
CA HIS A 83 -8.94 -18.98 -4.01
C HIS A 83 -8.59 -18.35 -2.66
N ILE A 84 -8.51 -19.14 -1.59
CA ILE A 84 -8.07 -18.65 -0.27
C ILE A 84 -6.67 -18.06 -0.37
N ARG A 85 -5.71 -18.77 -0.98
CA ARG A 85 -4.33 -18.26 -1.11
C ARG A 85 -4.27 -16.94 -1.87
N THR A 86 -4.95 -16.85 -3.02
CA THR A 86 -5.00 -15.63 -3.82
C THR A 86 -5.67 -14.49 -3.05
N ARG A 87 -6.80 -14.76 -2.39
CA ARG A 87 -7.51 -13.75 -1.59
C ARG A 87 -6.69 -13.27 -0.41
N THR A 88 -5.95 -14.17 0.26
CA THR A 88 -5.02 -13.80 1.32
C THR A 88 -3.93 -12.87 0.79
N HIS A 89 -3.31 -13.20 -0.35
CA HIS A 89 -2.29 -12.35 -0.95
C HIS A 89 -2.83 -10.98 -1.40
N GLU A 90 -4.07 -10.94 -1.89
CA GLU A 90 -4.74 -9.68 -2.24
C GLU A 90 -4.96 -8.80 -1.00
N ILE A 91 -5.44 -9.39 0.10
CA ILE A 91 -5.65 -8.68 1.36
C ILE A 91 -4.32 -8.19 1.93
N GLU A 92 -3.27 -9.03 1.91
CA GLU A 92 -1.91 -8.64 2.32
C GLU A 92 -1.44 -7.39 1.57
N LYS A 93 -1.54 -7.41 0.24
CA LYS A 93 -1.17 -6.26 -0.60
C LYS A 93 -1.97 -5.01 -0.25
N GLN A 94 -3.28 -5.14 -0.03
CA GLN A 94 -4.14 -4.00 0.35
C GLN A 94 -3.74 -3.41 1.71
N VAL A 95 -3.40 -4.27 2.67
CA VAL A 95 -2.90 -3.85 3.99
C VAL A 95 -1.56 -3.12 3.85
N ASP A 96 -0.63 -3.66 3.06
CA ASP A 96 0.68 -3.03 2.84
C ASP A 96 0.55 -1.64 2.20
N THR A 97 -0.30 -1.51 1.18
CA THR A 97 -0.60 -0.21 0.56
C THR A 97 -1.22 0.76 1.57
N LEU A 98 -2.18 0.32 2.38
CA LEU A 98 -2.81 1.17 3.39
C LEU A 98 -1.79 1.65 4.44
N VAL A 99 -0.86 0.79 4.85
CA VAL A 99 0.23 1.16 5.78
C VAL A 99 1.13 2.23 5.16
N ASP A 100 1.48 2.09 3.89
CA ASP A 100 2.31 3.07 3.18
C ASP A 100 1.59 4.43 3.03
N GLU A 101 0.32 4.42 2.61
CA GLU A 101 -0.51 5.63 2.52
C GLU A 101 -0.68 6.33 3.87
N THR A 102 -0.83 5.56 4.94
CA THR A 102 -0.91 6.08 6.31
C THR A 102 0.39 6.75 6.73
N LYS A 103 1.54 6.13 6.43
CA LYS A 103 2.86 6.74 6.67
C LYS A 103 3.03 8.04 5.87
N GLY A 104 2.68 8.04 4.58
CA GLY A 104 2.73 9.22 3.73
C GLY A 104 1.84 10.36 4.25
N THR A 105 0.64 10.03 4.72
CA THR A 105 -0.27 10.99 5.36
C THR A 105 0.32 11.53 6.66
N GLY A 106 0.95 10.69 7.48
CA GLY A 106 1.65 11.10 8.69
C GLY A 106 2.79 12.09 8.41
N THR A 107 3.59 11.85 7.37
CA THR A 107 4.62 12.81 6.94
C THR A 107 3.99 14.13 6.49
N ARG A 108 2.91 14.09 5.69
CA ARG A 108 2.19 15.30 5.26
C ARG A 108 1.62 16.08 6.45
N MET A 109 1.05 15.40 7.43
CA MET A 109 0.54 16.01 8.65
C MET A 109 1.66 16.69 9.45
N ASN A 110 2.82 16.06 9.61
CA ASN A 110 3.97 16.68 10.26
C ASN A 110 4.43 17.95 9.54
N ASN A 111 4.43 17.94 8.20
CA ASN A 111 4.72 19.14 7.43
C ASN A 111 3.68 20.24 7.69
N MET A 112 2.40 19.90 7.70
CA MET A 112 1.35 20.89 8.03
C MET A 112 1.50 21.44 9.45
N ILE A 113 1.86 20.61 10.43
CA ILE A 113 2.13 21.06 11.81
C ILE A 113 3.30 22.04 11.83
N ASN A 114 4.38 21.75 11.08
CA ASN A 114 5.52 22.67 10.96
C ASN A 114 5.09 24.00 10.33
N ASP A 115 4.26 23.96 9.28
CA ASP A 115 3.73 25.17 8.64
C ASP A 115 2.86 25.97 9.62
N PHE A 116 1.97 25.32 10.37
CA PHE A 116 1.17 25.98 11.41
C PHE A 116 2.03 26.56 12.53
N LEU A 117 3.09 25.87 12.94
CA LEU A 117 4.01 26.37 13.96
C LEU A 117 4.72 27.64 13.51
N ILE A 118 5.15 27.70 12.25
CA ILE A 118 5.77 28.90 11.68
C ILE A 118 4.75 30.04 11.62
N LEU A 119 3.55 29.79 11.11
CA LEU A 119 2.49 30.80 11.06
C LEU A 119 2.11 31.31 12.46
N SER A 120 2.04 30.40 13.44
CA SER A 120 1.80 30.72 14.85
C SER A 120 2.91 31.58 15.42
N ASN A 121 4.18 31.27 15.16
CA ASN A 121 5.30 32.06 15.63
C ASN A 121 5.30 33.47 15.02
N ILE A 122 4.95 33.58 13.73
CA ILE A 122 4.80 34.88 13.05
C ILE A 122 3.69 35.69 13.71
N GLN A 123 2.51 35.10 13.90
CA GLN A 123 1.37 35.79 14.51
C GLN A 123 1.67 36.19 15.97
N PHE A 124 2.41 35.37 16.71
CA PHE A 124 2.80 35.70 18.08
C PHE A 124 3.65 36.97 18.13
N VAL A 125 4.64 37.08 17.24
CA VAL A 125 5.46 38.29 17.13
C VAL A 125 4.63 39.46 16.67
N GLU A 126 3.78 39.26 15.66
CA GLU A 126 2.89 40.29 15.13
C GLU A 126 1.98 40.87 16.22
N ASN A 127 1.25 40.02 16.95
CA ASN A 127 0.38 40.45 18.05
C ASN A 127 1.16 41.24 19.11
N ARG A 128 2.38 40.80 19.46
CA ARG A 128 3.22 41.48 20.45
C ARG A 128 3.75 42.83 19.97
N VAL A 129 4.16 42.93 18.71
CA VAL A 129 4.61 44.19 18.10
C VAL A 129 3.45 45.18 18.01
N PHE A 130 2.23 44.71 17.74
CA PHE A 130 1.04 45.55 17.78
C PHE A 130 0.74 46.06 19.19
N GLU A 131 0.86 45.22 20.21
CA GLU A 131 0.71 45.66 21.61
C GLU A 131 1.73 46.74 21.98
N GLU A 132 3.02 46.51 21.69
CA GLU A 132 4.10 47.47 21.97
C GLU A 132 3.92 48.81 21.23
N ASN A 133 3.55 48.79 19.94
CA ASN A 133 3.35 50.00 19.16
C ASN A 133 2.11 50.79 19.65
N ASN A 134 1.03 50.10 20.04
CA ASN A 134 -0.18 50.75 20.54
C ASN A 134 0.04 51.38 21.93
N GLU A 135 0.80 50.73 22.80
CA GLU A 135 1.23 51.31 24.09
C GLU A 135 2.11 52.56 23.86
N ALA A 136 3.09 52.49 22.97
CA ALA A 136 3.96 53.62 22.64
C ALA A 136 3.20 54.81 22.01
N GLU A 137 2.19 54.55 21.18
CA GLU A 137 1.32 55.58 20.61
C GLU A 137 0.45 56.25 21.70
N ALA A 138 -0.09 55.47 22.64
CA ALA A 138 -0.87 56.00 23.75
C ALA A 138 -0.05 56.90 24.68
N GLU A 139 1.18 56.51 25.02
CA GLU A 139 2.09 57.33 25.83
C GLU A 139 2.47 58.66 25.13
N ASN A 140 2.64 58.63 23.81
CA ASN A 140 2.95 59.81 23.01
C ASN A 140 1.75 60.77 22.91
N GLU A 141 0.52 60.24 22.86
CA GLU A 141 -0.70 61.05 22.91
C GLU A 141 -0.94 61.70 24.28
N GLU A 142 -0.55 61.05 25.38
CA GLU A 142 -0.65 61.60 26.73
C GLU A 142 0.37 62.74 26.96
N GLN A 143 1.63 62.55 26.57
CA GLN A 143 2.65 63.61 26.67
C GLN A 143 2.27 64.86 25.86
N LYS A 144 1.68 64.68 24.68
CA LYS A 144 1.23 65.81 23.85
C LYS A 144 0.09 66.61 24.47
N LYS A 145 -0.74 66.00 25.32
CA LYS A 145 -1.82 66.70 26.05
C LYS A 145 -1.35 67.40 27.33
N GLU A 146 -0.19 67.01 27.88
CA GLU A 146 0.40 67.65 29.06
C GLU A 146 1.26 68.88 28.69
N ASP A 147 1.77 68.93 27.46
CA ASP A 147 2.57 70.05 26.93
C ASP A 147 1.74 71.17 26.23
N GLU A 148 0.40 71.06 26.19
CA GLU A 148 -0.55 72.06 25.62
C GLU A 148 -1.37 72.77 26.70
#